data_AF-A0A2S8QBF2-F1
#
_entry.id   AF-A0A2S8QBF2-F1
#
_cell.length_a   1.000
_cell.length_b   1.000
_cell.length_c   1.000
_cell.angle_alpha   90.00
_cell.angle_beta   90.00
_cell.angle_gamma   90.00
#
_symmetry.space_group_name_H-M   'P 1'
#
loop_
_entity.id
_entity.type
_entity.pdbx_description
1 polymer ?
#
loop_
_entity_poly.entity_id
_entity_poly.type
_entity_poly.pdbx_seq_one_letter_code
_entity_poly.pdbx_strand_id
1 'polypeptide(L)' 'MNTIKHYPISDERDLHIEFLKEIRDPIAKSKISSRVNRMVTGNFGDHKPCREGVWELHIDLAIACLKDYLKR' A
#
# COMPACT_ATOMS: atom_id res chain seq x y z
N MET A 1 16.92 -4.34 11.41
CA MET A 1 15.86 -4.96 10.59
C MET A 1 14.55 -4.40 11.11
N ASN A 2 13.84 -3.58 10.33
CA ASN A 2 12.58 -2.99 10.78
C ASN A 2 11.45 -4.00 10.60
N THR A 3 10.39 -3.90 11.39
CA THR A 3 9.19 -4.74 11.23
C THR A 3 8.00 -3.85 10.91
N ILE A 4 7.17 -4.29 9.95
CA ILE A 4 5.89 -3.64 9.66
C ILE A 4 4.89 -4.13 10.70
N LYS A 5 4.18 -3.19 11.33
CA LYS A 5 3.06 -3.49 12.24
C LYS A 5 1.80 -2.87 11.67
N HIS A 6 0.76 -3.67 11.54
CA HIS A 6 -0.56 -3.16 11.17
C HIS A 6 -1.30 -2.71 12.42
N TYR A 7 -2.11 -1.67 12.27
CA TYR A 7 -2.89 -1.13 13.38
C TYR A 7 -4.00 -2.13 13.74
N PRO A 8 -4.02 -2.65 14.99
CA PRO A 8 -5.04 -3.60 15.40
C PRO A 8 -6.36 -2.88 15.70
N ILE A 9 -7.48 -3.45 15.25
CA ILE A 9 -8.80 -3.13 15.79
C ILE A 9 -9.14 -4.10 16.93
N SER A 10 -10.05 -3.71 17.81
CA SER A 10 -10.53 -4.47 18.98
C SER A 10 -11.10 -5.86 18.70
N ASP A 11 -11.20 -6.26 17.44
CA ASP A 11 -11.89 -7.46 16.94
C ASP A 11 -10.92 -8.37 16.15
N GLU A 12 -9.61 -8.28 16.44
CA GLU A 12 -8.54 -9.00 15.71
C GLU A 12 -8.49 -8.72 14.20
N ARG A 13 -9.23 -7.69 13.75
CA ARG A 13 -9.30 -7.31 12.34
C ARG A 13 -8.10 -6.48 11.94
N ASP A 14 -7.54 -6.85 10.79
CA ASP A 14 -6.44 -6.15 10.16
C ASP A 14 -6.99 -5.27 9.02
N LEU A 15 -7.13 -3.97 9.32
CA LEU A 15 -7.64 -2.98 8.37
C LEU A 15 -6.83 -2.92 7.08
N HIS A 16 -5.52 -3.15 7.15
CA HIS A 16 -4.67 -3.12 5.97
C HIS A 16 -4.97 -4.32 5.06
N ILE A 17 -5.19 -5.50 5.63
CA ILE A 17 -5.59 -6.69 4.88
C ILE A 17 -7.00 -6.54 4.30
N GLU A 18 -7.96 -6.00 5.06
CA GLU A 18 -9.31 -5.69 4.55
C GLU A 18 -9.25 -4.70 3.37
N PHE A 19 -8.53 -3.59 3.53
CA PHE A 19 -8.31 -2.63 2.46
C PHE A 19 -7.71 -3.29 1.21
N LEU A 20 -6.67 -4.11 1.36
CA LEU A 20 -6.07 -4.82 0.22
C LEU A 20 -7.03 -5.81 -0.44
N LYS A 21 -7.98 -6.42 0.29
CA LYS A 21 -8.99 -7.32 -0.28
C LYS A 21 -9.98 -6.57 -1.17
N GLU A 22 -10.40 -5.37 -0.77
CA GLU A 22 -11.34 -4.52 -1.52
C GLU A 22 -10.78 -3.99 -2.85
N ILE A 23 -9.46 -3.92 -3.01
CA ILE A 23 -8.82 -3.53 -4.27
C ILE A 23 -9.03 -4.64 -5.32
N ARG A 24 -9.77 -4.32 -6.39
CA ARG A 24 -10.03 -5.24 -7.51
C ARG A 24 -8.85 -5.38 -8.47
N ASP A 25 -8.09 -4.31 -8.67
CA ASP A 25 -6.94 -4.31 -9.58
C ASP A 25 -5.77 -5.10 -8.96
N PRO A 26 -5.40 -6.27 -9.52
CA PRO A 26 -4.32 -7.10 -8.99
C PRO A 26 -2.94 -6.42 -9.10
N ILE A 27 -2.75 -5.54 -10.08
CA ILE A 27 -1.50 -4.80 -10.27
C ILE A 27 -1.36 -3.75 -9.17
N ALA A 28 -2.44 -3.00 -8.89
CA ALA A 28 -2.46 -2.05 -7.79
C ALA A 28 -2.18 -2.74 -6.46
N LYS A 29 -2.84 -3.87 -6.20
CA LYS A 29 -2.62 -4.70 -5.01
C LYS A 29 -1.15 -5.12 -4.87
N SER A 30 -0.54 -5.64 -5.94
CA SER A 30 0.86 -6.05 -5.95
C SER A 30 1.83 -4.90 -5.70
N LYS A 31 1.59 -3.72 -6.31
CA LYS A 31 2.43 -2.54 -6.09
C LYS A 31 2.38 -2.04 -4.65
N ILE A 32 1.19 -2.03 -4.03
CA ILE A 32 1.02 -1.63 -2.64
C ILE A 32 1.79 -2.59 -1.72
N SER A 33 1.54 -3.91 -1.84
CA SER A 33 2.25 -4.91 -1.04
C SER A 33 3.77 -4.84 -1.20
N SER A 34 4.25 -4.69 -2.43
CA SER A 34 5.68 -4.55 -2.71
C SER A 34 6.28 -3.29 -2.10
N ARG A 35 5.53 -2.17 -2.08
CA ARG A 35 6.00 -0.93 -1.47
C ARG A 35 6.10 -1.05 0.06
N VAL A 36 5.09 -1.63 0.71
CA VAL A 36 5.09 -1.87 2.16
C VAL A 36 6.27 -2.77 2.56
N ASN A 37 6.53 -3.84 1.82
CA ASN A 37 7.65 -4.74 2.09
C ASN A 37 9.02 -4.04 1.99
N ARG A 38 9.19 -3.06 1.10
CA ARG A 38 10.44 -2.30 0.96
C ARG A 38 10.70 -1.34 2.13
N MET A 39 9.67 -0.96 2.88
CA MET A 39 9.85 -0.11 4.06
C MET A 39 10.63 -0.82 5.18
N VAL A 40 10.64 -2.17 5.21
CA VAL A 40 11.46 -2.97 6.13
C VAL A 40 12.94 -2.63 6.03
N THR A 41 13.42 -2.29 4.84
CA THR A 41 14.81 -1.90 4.57
C THR A 41 15.04 -0.39 4.64
N GLY A 42 14.05 0.38 5.11
CA GLY A 42 14.12 1.84 5.18
C GLY A 42 13.89 2.55 3.84
N ASN A 43 13.44 1.82 2.81
CA ASN A 43 13.16 2.40 1.49
C ASN A 43 11.66 2.67 1.32
N PHE A 44 11.24 3.87 1.72
CA PHE A 44 9.85 4.33 1.67
C PHE A 44 9.41 4.76 0.25
N GLY A 45 10.37 5.16 -0.60
CA GLY A 45 10.10 5.73 -1.92
C GLY A 45 9.42 7.09 -1.81
N ASP A 46 8.43 7.36 -2.67
CA ASP A 46 7.67 8.60 -2.64
C ASP A 46 6.71 8.66 -1.43
N HIS A 47 6.93 9.63 -0.56
CA HIS A 47 6.20 9.82 0.69
C HIS A 47 6.30 11.28 1.14
N LYS A 48 5.28 11.77 1.85
CA LYS A 48 5.32 13.12 2.45
C LYS A 48 4.76 13.13 3.88
N PRO A 49 5.25 14.02 4.74
CA PRO A 49 4.73 14.12 6.10
C PRO A 49 3.30 14.70 6.08
N CYS A 50 2.41 14.13 6.87
CA CYS A 50 1.05 14.65 7.07
C CYS A 50 0.99 15.50 8.34
N ARG A 51 1.25 14.89 9.51
CA ARG A 51 1.22 15.51 10.86
C ARG A 51 1.66 14.50 11.93
N GLU A 52 2.23 14.97 13.04
CA GLU A 52 2.39 14.16 14.28
C GLU A 52 2.95 12.74 14.08
N GLY A 53 4.01 12.59 13.27
CA GLY A 53 4.61 11.28 12.98
C GLY A 53 3.83 10.42 11.98
N VAL A 54 2.74 10.92 11.42
CA VAL A 54 1.99 10.32 10.30
C VAL A 54 2.58 10.78 8.97
N TRP A 55 2.80 9.82 8.09
CA TRP A 55 3.28 10.01 6.73
C TRP A 55 2.34 9.34 5.75
N GLU A 56 2.15 9.96 4.59
CA GLU A 56 1.46 9.36 3.47
C GLU A 56 2.46 8.81 2.45
N LEU A 57 2.09 7.71 1.80
CA LEU A 57 2.88 7.08 0.74
C LEU A 57 2.18 7.33 -0.59
N HIS A 58 2.93 7.82 -1.58
CA HIS A 58 2.44 7.92 -2.95
C HIS A 58 2.85 6.66 -3.73
N ILE A 59 1.88 6.05 -4.40
CA ILE A 59 2.09 4.83 -5.19
C ILE A 59 1.56 5.08 -6.59
N ASP A 60 2.48 5.39 -7.51
CA ASP A 60 2.14 5.59 -8.91
C ASP A 60 1.69 4.30 -9.58
N LEU A 61 0.39 4.27 -9.88
CA LEU A 61 -0.18 3.32 -10.81
C LEU A 61 -0.20 3.95 -12.20
N ALA A 62 0.92 3.85 -12.92
CA ALA A 62 0.98 4.34 -14.30
C ALA A 62 -0.21 3.79 -15.12
N ILE A 63 -0.95 4.71 -15.76
CA ILE A 63 -2.19 4.48 -16.53
C ILE A 63 -1.99 3.45 -17.67
N ALA A 64 -0.75 3.08 -18.02
CA ALA A 64 -0.49 1.96 -18.93
C ALA A 64 -1.23 0.67 -18.52
N CYS A 65 -1.29 0.35 -17.22
CA CYS A 65 -2.05 -0.81 -16.75
C CYS A 65 -3.57 -0.63 -16.87
N LEU A 66 -4.07 0.62 -16.83
CA LEU A 66 -5.49 0.92 -17.06
C LEU A 66 -5.87 0.78 -18.55
N LYS A 67 -4.94 1.04 -19.49
CA LYS A 67 -5.19 0.82 -20.92
C LYS A 67 -5.42 -0.66 -21.23
N ASP A 68 -4.75 -1.56 -20.51
CA ASP A 68 -4.97 -3.01 -20.64
C ASP A 68 -6.21 -3.47 -19.86
N TYR A 69 -6.54 -2.82 -18.75
CA TYR A 69 -7.73 -3.11 -17.94
C TYR A 69 -9.04 -2.63 -18.58
N LEU A 70 -9.05 -1.46 -19.22
CA LEU A 70 -10.22 -0.89 -19.92
C LEU A 70 -10.46 -1.53 -21.31
N LYS A 71 -9.55 -2.40 -21.77
CA LYS A 71 -9.69 -3.16 -23.02
C LYS A 71 -10.18 -4.60 -22.83
N ARG A 72 -10.48 -5.01 -21.59
CA ARG A 72 -11.08 -6.30 -21.25
C ARG A 72 -12.56 -6.19 -20.94
#